data_AF-A0A409VLB7-F1
#
_entry.id   AF-A0A409VLB7-F1
#
_cell.length_a   1.000
_cell.length_b   1.000
_cell.length_c   1.000
_cell.angle_alpha   90.00
_cell.angle_beta   90.00
_cell.angle_gamma   90.00
#
_symmetry.space_group_name_H-M   'P 1'
#
loop_
_entity.id
_entity.type
_entity.pdbx_description
1 polymer ?
#
loop_
_entity_poly.entity_id
_entity_poly.type
_entity_poly.pdbx_seq_one_letter_code
_entity_poly.pdbx_strand_id
1 'polypeptide(L)'
;MGAADYNSSDPREFDDKEAKDISSQFDNTILLVRDYSSRLEKDYVRPALGISRTFFAERPIVATFCAIFLILSFFPIISFLGVSVFVITSLTTIALGGALLTASAIILALSLILASILIAIFFTAVLLTIFTISSYFFFRLSTLVRQDGRSGISNWARETKQHFTWGPHSIRLSVPIETPVEPITNSQLVDQPEPKDHSPVLNTNSSDSDNYEKVQG
;
A
#
# COMPACT_ATOMS: atom_id res chain seq x y z
N MET A 1 -47.07 -28.01 11.35
CA MET A 1 -47.57 -26.64 11.58
C MET A 1 -46.58 -25.96 12.51
N GLY A 2 -45.72 -25.10 11.95
CA GLY A 2 -44.76 -24.28 12.67
C GLY A 2 -44.46 -23.11 11.75
N ALA A 3 -45.18 -22.01 11.94
CA ALA A 3 -44.99 -20.81 11.16
C ALA A 3 -43.72 -20.13 11.67
N ALA A 4 -42.74 -19.96 10.79
CA ALA A 4 -41.55 -19.17 11.04
C ALA A 4 -41.92 -17.70 10.84
N ASP A 5 -41.87 -16.92 11.91
CA ASP A 5 -41.98 -15.47 11.86
C ASP A 5 -40.66 -14.91 11.29
N TYR A 6 -40.70 -14.44 10.05
CA TYR A 6 -39.58 -13.74 9.43
C TYR A 6 -39.59 -12.29 9.90
N ASN A 7 -38.67 -11.98 10.81
CA ASN A 7 -38.37 -10.62 11.28
C ASN A 7 -37.73 -9.83 10.14
N SER A 8 -38.53 -9.02 9.45
CA SER A 8 -38.10 -8.12 8.38
C SER A 8 -37.44 -6.88 9.00
N SER A 9 -36.11 -6.90 9.10
CA SER A 9 -35.31 -5.74 9.53
C SER A 9 -35.38 -4.62 8.48
N ASP A 10 -36.10 -3.54 8.78
CA ASP A 10 -36.15 -2.35 7.93
C ASP A 10 -34.78 -1.65 7.94
N PRO A 11 -34.13 -1.45 6.77
CA PRO A 11 -32.81 -0.81 6.68
C PRO A 11 -32.78 0.64 7.18
N ARG A 12 -33.94 1.32 7.34
CA ARG A 12 -33.98 2.67 7.94
C ARG A 12 -33.85 2.67 9.47
N GLU A 13 -34.07 1.53 10.11
CA GLU A 13 -33.94 1.41 11.57
C GLU A 13 -32.47 1.42 12.04
N PHE A 14 -31.52 1.17 11.13
CA PHE A 14 -30.09 1.14 11.45
C PHE A 14 -29.50 2.55 11.65
N ASP A 15 -29.87 3.50 10.79
CA ASP A 15 -29.35 4.88 10.81
C ASP A 15 -29.83 5.65 12.06
N ASP A 16 -31.09 5.43 12.46
CA ASP A 16 -31.66 6.01 13.68
C ASP A 16 -30.98 5.50 14.96
N LYS A 17 -30.37 4.30 14.92
CA LYS A 17 -29.65 3.74 16.08
C LYS A 17 -28.26 4.33 16.20
N GLU A 18 -27.54 4.51 15.09
CA GLU A 18 -26.18 5.07 15.10
C GLU A 18 -26.19 6.57 15.48
N ALA A 19 -27.15 7.34 14.96
CA ALA A 19 -27.33 8.74 15.34
C ALA A 19 -27.68 8.91 16.84
N LYS A 20 -28.49 8.00 17.39
CA LYS A 20 -28.82 7.97 18.84
C LYS A 20 -27.61 7.58 19.69
N ASP A 21 -26.79 6.63 19.24
CA ASP A 21 -25.59 6.21 19.97
C ASP A 21 -24.57 7.34 20.06
N ILE A 22 -24.27 8.02 18.94
CA ILE A 22 -23.36 9.16 18.90
C ILE A 22 -23.86 10.30 19.81
N SER A 23 -25.16 10.60 19.76
CA SER A 23 -25.77 11.62 20.62
C SER A 23 -25.61 11.26 22.10
N SER A 24 -25.77 9.98 22.45
CA SER A 24 -25.58 9.50 23.82
C SER A 24 -24.13 9.60 24.30
N GLN A 25 -23.14 9.42 23.42
CA GLN A 25 -21.72 9.60 23.75
C GLN A 25 -21.39 11.08 24.01
N PHE A 26 -21.96 12.00 23.23
CA PHE A 26 -21.85 13.43 23.49
C PHE A 26 -22.49 13.81 24.81
N ASP A 27 -23.70 13.34 25.10
CA ASP A 27 -24.38 13.61 26.36
C ASP A 27 -23.57 13.07 27.55
N ASN A 28 -23.00 11.87 27.44
CA ASN A 28 -22.16 11.30 28.48
C ASN A 28 -20.85 12.09 28.68
N THR A 29 -20.24 12.56 27.59
CA THR A 29 -19.04 13.40 27.65
C THR A 29 -19.34 14.76 28.28
N ILE A 30 -20.48 15.37 27.94
CA ILE A 30 -20.93 16.63 28.54
C ILE A 30 -21.19 16.45 30.03
N LEU A 31 -21.84 15.35 30.43
CA LEU A 31 -22.06 15.02 31.84
C LEU A 31 -20.73 14.83 32.58
N LEU A 32 -19.77 14.17 31.96
CA LEU A 32 -18.44 13.95 32.53
C LEU A 32 -17.67 15.26 32.71
N VAL A 33 -17.55 16.08 31.66
CA VAL A 33 -16.87 17.38 31.74
C VAL A 33 -17.55 18.28 32.77
N ARG A 34 -18.89 18.23 32.86
CA ARG A 34 -19.65 18.99 33.86
C ARG A 34 -19.40 18.48 35.28
N ASP A 35 -19.32 17.16 35.50
CA ASP A 35 -18.98 16.59 36.81
C ASP A 35 -17.55 16.98 37.22
N TYR A 36 -16.58 16.85 36.31
CA TYR A 36 -15.20 17.28 36.57
C TYR A 36 -15.10 18.77 36.86
N SER A 37 -15.78 19.62 36.08
CA SER A 37 -15.82 21.07 36.33
C SER A 37 -16.47 21.38 37.68
N SER A 38 -17.55 20.68 38.03
CA SER A 38 -18.26 20.88 39.31
C SER A 38 -17.39 20.46 40.49
N ARG A 39 -16.63 19.36 40.36
CA ARG A 39 -15.65 18.93 41.36
C ARG A 39 -14.49 19.91 41.48
N LEU A 40 -13.95 20.39 40.36
CA LEU A 40 -12.89 21.40 40.36
C LEU A 40 -13.33 22.68 41.06
N GLU A 41 -14.53 23.15 40.75
CA GLU A 41 -15.10 24.33 41.39
C GLU A 41 -15.26 24.12 42.89
N LYS A 42 -15.82 22.98 43.30
CA LYS A 42 -16.12 22.68 44.69
C LYS A 42 -14.86 22.43 45.53
N ASP A 43 -13.92 21.66 44.99
CA ASP A 43 -12.78 21.13 45.74
C ASP A 43 -11.57 22.06 45.70
N TYR A 44 -11.43 22.89 44.65
CA TYR A 44 -10.27 23.78 44.50
C TYR A 44 -10.65 25.25 44.49
N VAL A 45 -11.64 25.64 43.69
CA VAL A 45 -11.96 27.07 43.50
C VAL A 45 -12.61 27.67 44.74
N ARG A 46 -13.63 27.01 45.30
CA ARG A 46 -14.32 27.47 46.52
C ARG A 46 -13.39 27.64 47.73
N PRO A 47 -12.57 26.65 48.12
CA PRO A 47 -11.67 26.82 49.25
C PRO A 47 -10.59 27.87 48.99
N ALA A 48 -10.03 27.93 47.77
CA ALA A 48 -9.05 28.96 47.41
C ALA A 48 -9.61 30.38 47.53
N LEU A 49 -10.86 30.60 47.11
CA LEU A 49 -11.55 31.89 47.26
C LEU A 49 -11.87 32.23 48.74
N GLY A 50 -12.23 31.23 49.54
CA GLY A 50 -12.44 31.43 50.98
C GLY A 50 -11.15 31.81 51.71
N ILE A 51 -10.07 31.11 51.39
CA ILE A 51 -8.73 31.35 51.94
C ILE A 51 -8.20 32.72 51.50
N SER A 52 -8.35 33.08 50.23
CA SER A 52 -7.88 34.39 49.76
C SER A 52 -8.58 35.54 50.49
N ARG A 53 -9.90 35.48 50.66
CA ARG A 53 -10.66 36.51 51.39
C ARG A 53 -10.20 36.69 52.84
N THR A 54 -9.91 35.59 53.53
CA THR A 54 -9.40 35.64 54.92
C THR A 54 -7.98 36.21 54.98
N PHE A 55 -7.09 35.83 54.05
CA PHE A 55 -5.74 36.42 53.94
C PHE A 55 -5.75 37.93 53.63
N PHE A 56 -6.66 38.38 52.75
CA PHE A 56 -6.80 39.81 52.45
C PHE A 56 -7.31 40.61 53.65
N ALA A 57 -8.15 40.03 54.50
CA ALA A 57 -8.66 40.68 55.70
C ALA A 57 -7.58 40.82 56.79
N GLU A 58 -6.73 39.81 56.96
CA GLU A 58 -5.74 39.78 58.04
C GLU A 58 -4.47 40.56 57.68
N ARG A 59 -3.98 40.49 56.43
CA ARG A 59 -2.73 41.14 55.98
C ARG A 59 -2.83 41.68 54.54
N PRO A 60 -3.54 42.80 54.31
CA PRO A 60 -3.83 43.29 52.96
C PRO A 60 -2.58 43.64 52.13
N ILE A 61 -1.50 44.11 52.78
CA ILE A 61 -0.25 44.49 52.10
C ILE A 61 0.48 43.27 51.51
N VAL A 62 0.55 42.17 52.26
CA VAL A 62 1.22 40.94 51.79
C VAL A 62 0.37 40.26 50.70
N ALA A 63 -0.95 40.27 50.86
CA ALA A 63 -1.87 39.67 49.91
C ALA A 63 -1.84 40.36 48.53
N THR A 64 -1.82 41.70 48.47
CA THR A 64 -1.70 42.43 47.20
C THR A 64 -0.33 42.24 46.55
N PHE A 65 0.75 42.20 47.33
CA PHE A 65 2.09 41.88 46.83
C PHE A 65 2.13 40.50 46.18
N CYS A 66 1.62 39.46 46.86
CA CYS A 66 1.54 38.11 46.31
C CYS A 66 0.67 38.05 45.05
N ALA A 67 -0.47 38.74 45.01
CA ALA A 67 -1.35 38.75 43.84
C ALA A 67 -0.65 39.38 42.61
N ILE A 68 0.00 40.53 42.79
CA ILE A 68 0.75 41.21 41.72
C ILE A 68 1.95 40.36 41.29
N PHE A 69 2.68 39.77 42.25
CA PHE A 69 3.80 38.86 41.97
C PHE A 69 3.33 37.63 41.18
N LEU A 70 2.21 37.01 41.55
CA LEU A 70 1.65 35.88 40.83
C LEU A 70 1.28 36.26 39.40
N ILE A 71 0.57 37.37 39.20
CA ILE A 71 0.21 37.86 37.85
C ILE A 71 1.46 38.14 37.01
N LEU A 72 2.45 38.85 37.57
CA LEU A 72 3.70 39.17 36.88
C LEU A 72 4.55 37.93 36.60
N SER A 73 4.55 36.93 37.49
CA SER A 73 5.29 35.67 37.32
C SER A 73 4.59 34.68 36.39
N PHE A 74 3.26 34.77 36.26
CA PHE A 74 2.50 33.91 35.37
C PHE A 74 2.75 34.23 33.90
N PHE A 75 2.95 35.51 33.57
CA PHE A 75 3.25 35.96 32.22
C PHE A 75 4.52 35.30 31.62
N PRO A 76 5.70 35.31 32.28
CA PRO A 76 6.88 34.63 31.75
C PRO A 76 6.72 33.11 31.71
N ILE A 77 5.97 32.50 32.63
CA ILE A 77 5.71 31.04 32.61
C ILE A 77 4.87 30.66 31.38
N ILE A 78 3.78 31.37 31.11
CA ILE A 78 2.96 31.13 29.90
C ILE A 78 3.77 31.41 28.65
N SER A 79 4.51 32.51 28.61
CA SER A 79 5.31 32.86 27.44
C SER A 79 6.35 31.78 27.14
N PHE A 80 7.06 31.29 28.17
CA PHE A 80 7.99 30.18 28.04
C PHE A 80 7.31 28.91 27.54
N LEU A 81 6.16 28.55 28.12
CA LEU A 81 5.42 27.35 27.72
C LEU A 81 4.94 27.44 26.25
N GLY A 82 4.39 28.59 25.86
CA GLY A 82 3.93 28.85 24.50
C GLY A 82 5.08 28.81 23.49
N VAL A 83 6.19 29.47 23.79
CA VAL A 83 7.39 29.43 22.94
C VAL A 83 7.96 28.01 22.86
N SER A 84 8.01 27.26 23.96
CA SER A 84 8.47 25.88 23.98
C SER A 84 7.63 24.98 23.06
N VAL A 85 6.30 25.00 23.21
CA VAL A 85 5.39 24.25 22.34
C VAL A 85 5.52 24.69 20.88
N PHE A 86 5.64 25.99 20.63
CA PHE A 86 5.84 26.52 19.28
C PHE A 86 7.15 26.04 18.64
N VAL A 87 8.25 26.04 19.40
CA VAL A 87 9.55 25.54 18.94
C VAL A 87 9.48 24.04 18.65
N ILE A 88 8.92 23.24 19.56
CA ILE A 88 8.77 21.79 19.36
C ILE A 88 7.92 21.50 18.10
N THR A 89 6.80 22.20 17.93
CA THR A 89 5.89 22.01 16.80
C THR A 89 6.51 22.45 15.48
N SER A 90 7.21 23.59 15.47
CA SER A 90 7.88 24.10 14.27
C SER A 90 9.05 23.20 13.86
N LEU A 91 9.89 22.77 14.81
CA LEU A 91 10.98 21.83 14.53
C LEU A 91 10.46 20.49 14.01
N THR A 92 9.38 19.96 14.60
CA THR A 92 8.76 18.71 14.14
C THR A 92 8.22 18.84 12.71
N THR A 93 7.52 19.94 12.43
CA THR A 93 6.97 20.22 11.08
C THR A 93 8.08 20.36 10.05
N ILE A 94 9.16 21.09 10.38
CA ILE A 94 10.31 21.29 9.48
C ILE A 94 11.03 19.96 9.25
N ALA A 95 11.28 19.17 10.30
CA ALA A 95 11.93 17.88 10.19
C ALA A 95 11.11 16.90 9.32
N LEU A 96 9.80 16.82 9.55
CA LEU A 96 8.92 15.95 8.78
C LEU A 96 8.80 16.40 7.32
N GLY A 97 8.67 17.72 7.07
CA GLY A 97 8.66 18.28 5.73
C GLY A 97 9.97 18.03 4.98
N GLY A 98 11.11 18.24 5.65
CA GLY A 98 12.44 17.97 5.10
C GLY A 98 12.67 16.49 4.78
N ALA A 99 12.21 15.59 5.66
CA ALA A 99 12.28 14.15 5.44
C ALA A 99 11.46 13.72 4.21
N LEU A 100 10.23 14.22 4.07
CA LEU A 100 9.36 13.93 2.92
C LEU A 100 9.93 14.47 1.60
N LEU A 101 10.45 15.70 1.60
CA LEU A 101 11.11 16.28 0.43
C LEU A 101 12.36 15.48 0.02
N THR A 102 13.16 15.07 1.00
CA THR A 102 14.36 14.28 0.74
C THR A 102 14.00 12.89 0.21
N ALA A 103 13.03 12.20 0.84
CA ALA A 103 12.56 10.89 0.40
C ALA A 103 12.00 10.93 -1.03
N SER A 104 11.14 11.92 -1.32
CA SER A 104 10.58 12.09 -2.67
C SER A 104 11.66 12.39 -3.72
N ALA A 105 12.65 13.23 -3.41
CA ALA A 105 13.77 13.50 -4.30
C ALA A 105 14.60 12.24 -4.60
N ILE A 106 14.88 11.42 -3.58
CA ILE A 106 15.59 10.14 -3.74
C ILE A 106 14.78 9.18 -4.61
N ILE A 107 13.48 9.04 -4.37
CA ILE A 107 12.60 8.16 -5.16
C ILE A 107 12.58 8.60 -6.63
N LEU A 108 12.46 9.91 -6.90
CA LEU A 108 12.49 10.45 -8.26
C LEU A 108 13.85 10.21 -8.93
N ALA A 109 14.96 10.42 -8.22
CA ALA A 109 16.30 10.16 -8.74
C ALA A 109 16.49 8.68 -9.09
N LEU A 110 16.09 7.77 -8.21
CA LEU A 110 16.14 6.32 -8.46
C LEU A 110 15.25 5.91 -9.63
N SER A 111 14.06 6.49 -9.75
CA SER A 111 13.15 6.25 -10.87
C SER A 111 13.76 6.69 -12.21
N LEU A 112 14.42 7.84 -12.27
CA LEU A 112 15.12 8.31 -13.47
C LEU A 112 16.30 7.40 -13.85
N ILE A 113 17.08 6.95 -12.86
CA ILE A 113 18.18 5.99 -13.10
C ILE A 113 17.61 4.68 -13.66
N LEU A 114 16.55 4.15 -13.07
CA LEU A 114 15.88 2.95 -13.54
C LEU A 114 15.35 3.11 -14.98
N ALA A 115 14.67 4.22 -15.26
CA ALA A 115 14.18 4.53 -16.59
C ALA A 115 15.32 4.62 -17.62
N SER A 116 16.45 5.24 -17.25
CA SER A 116 17.64 5.31 -18.09
C SER A 116 18.22 3.92 -18.40
N ILE A 117 18.31 3.05 -17.38
CA ILE A 117 18.77 1.67 -17.55
C ILE A 117 17.83 0.89 -18.48
N LEU A 118 16.51 1.01 -18.30
CA LEU A 118 15.53 0.34 -19.15
C LEU A 118 15.64 0.80 -20.61
N ILE A 119 15.82 2.10 -20.84
CA ILE A 119 16.05 2.65 -22.18
C ILE A 119 17.34 2.07 -22.78
N ALA A 120 18.44 2.03 -22.02
CA ALA A 120 19.70 1.47 -22.48
C ALA A 120 19.61 -0.02 -22.83
N ILE A 121 18.94 -0.82 -21.99
CA ILE A 121 18.68 -2.24 -22.24
C ILE A 121 17.80 -2.40 -23.48
N PHE A 122 16.76 -1.57 -23.63
CA PHE A 122 15.89 -1.60 -24.80
C PHE A 122 16.68 -1.35 -26.10
N PHE A 123 17.51 -0.31 -26.15
CA PHE A 123 18.36 -0.05 -27.31
C PHE A 123 19.36 -1.17 -27.57
N THR A 124 19.96 -1.71 -26.50
CA THR A 124 20.90 -2.85 -26.60
C THR A 124 20.20 -4.07 -27.20
N ALA A 125 18.98 -4.39 -26.75
CA ALA A 125 18.18 -5.49 -27.26
C ALA A 125 17.83 -5.29 -28.75
N VAL A 126 17.45 -4.07 -29.15
CA VAL A 126 17.17 -3.73 -30.56
C VAL A 126 18.41 -3.92 -31.43
N LEU A 127 19.56 -3.38 -31.01
CA LEU A 127 20.81 -3.52 -31.75
C LEU A 127 21.27 -4.97 -31.85
N LEU A 128 21.18 -5.73 -30.76
CA LEU A 128 21.52 -7.14 -30.72
C LEU A 128 20.61 -7.95 -31.65
N THR A 129 19.32 -7.62 -31.70
CA THR A 129 18.35 -8.25 -32.61
C THR A 129 18.71 -7.96 -34.06
N ILE A 130 18.97 -6.69 -34.41
CA ILE A 130 19.40 -6.30 -35.77
C ILE A 130 20.70 -7.01 -36.16
N PHE A 131 21.68 -7.06 -35.25
CA PHE A 131 22.96 -7.71 -35.49
C PHE A 131 22.81 -9.22 -35.70
N THR A 132 22.00 -9.88 -34.87
CA THR A 132 21.72 -11.33 -35.00
C THR A 132 21.03 -11.63 -36.33
N ILE A 133 20.02 -10.84 -36.69
CA ILE A 133 19.32 -10.93 -37.97
C ILE A 133 20.30 -10.72 -39.13
N SER A 134 21.11 -9.65 -39.08
CA SER A 134 22.10 -9.32 -40.11
C SER A 134 23.16 -10.40 -40.25
N SER A 135 23.68 -10.92 -39.14
CA SER A 135 24.65 -12.02 -39.11
C SER A 135 24.07 -13.30 -39.70
N TYR A 136 22.83 -13.65 -39.34
CA TYR A 136 22.12 -14.78 -39.93
C TYR A 136 21.97 -14.63 -41.45
N PHE A 137 21.52 -13.46 -41.92
CA PHE A 137 21.41 -13.18 -43.35
C PHE A 137 22.78 -13.26 -44.05
N PHE A 138 23.83 -12.72 -43.43
CA PHE A 138 25.18 -12.74 -44.00
C PHE A 138 25.73 -14.17 -44.08
N PHE A 139 25.58 -14.96 -43.01
CA PHE A 139 25.98 -16.36 -42.98
C PHE A 139 25.25 -17.17 -44.05
N ARG A 140 23.92 -17.01 -44.15
CA ARG A 140 23.09 -17.69 -45.14
C ARG A 140 23.43 -17.27 -46.58
N LEU A 141 23.73 -16.00 -46.81
CA LEU A 141 24.17 -15.52 -48.13
C LEU A 141 25.56 -16.08 -48.47
N SER A 142 26.47 -16.13 -47.49
CA SER A 142 27.80 -16.72 -47.65
C SER A 142 27.74 -18.21 -47.99
N THR A 143 26.85 -18.98 -47.37
CA THR A 143 26.65 -20.41 -47.69
C THR A 143 26.08 -20.59 -49.10
N LEU A 144 25.06 -19.81 -49.49
CA LEU A 144 24.49 -19.87 -50.85
C LEU A 144 25.50 -19.50 -51.94
N VAL A 145 26.31 -18.46 -51.73
CA VAL A 145 27.35 -18.04 -52.68
C VAL A 145 28.43 -19.11 -52.83
N ARG A 146 28.77 -19.84 -51.75
CA ARG A 146 29.71 -20.95 -51.82
C ARG A 146 29.16 -22.17 -52.57
N GLN A 147 27.86 -22.44 -52.49
CA GLN A 147 27.23 -23.60 -53.12
C GLN A 147 26.89 -23.35 -54.60
N ASP A 148 26.26 -22.22 -54.93
CA ASP A 148 25.69 -21.96 -56.26
C ASP A 148 26.43 -20.84 -57.03
N GLY A 149 27.44 -20.21 -56.44
CA GLY A 149 28.17 -19.11 -57.07
C GLY A 149 27.29 -17.87 -57.29
N ARG A 150 27.27 -17.33 -58.51
CA ARG A 150 26.55 -16.08 -58.84
C ARG A 150 25.03 -16.23 -58.91
N SER A 151 24.51 -17.42 -59.21
CA SER A 151 23.06 -17.66 -59.28
C SER A 151 22.40 -17.73 -57.90
N GLY A 152 23.17 -18.04 -56.84
CA GLY A 152 22.67 -18.07 -55.47
C GLY A 152 22.12 -16.71 -54.99
N ILE A 153 22.70 -15.59 -55.46
CA ILE A 153 22.27 -14.24 -55.06
C ILE A 153 20.87 -13.91 -55.60
N SER A 154 20.57 -14.25 -56.85
CA SER A 154 19.27 -13.96 -57.46
C SER A 154 18.17 -14.86 -56.88
N ASN A 155 18.48 -16.11 -56.58
CA ASN A 155 17.56 -17.03 -55.89
C ASN A 155 17.25 -16.54 -54.46
N TRP A 156 18.28 -16.15 -53.69
CA TRP A 156 18.09 -15.58 -52.35
C TRP A 156 17.27 -14.29 -52.36
N ALA A 157 17.52 -13.39 -53.29
CA ALA A 157 16.78 -12.13 -53.41
C ALA A 157 15.30 -12.39 -53.74
N ARG A 158 15.00 -13.38 -54.59
CA ARG A 158 13.63 -13.78 -54.92
C ARG A 158 12.93 -14.39 -53.71
N GLU A 159 13.61 -15.28 -52.98
CA GLU A 159 13.08 -15.92 -51.77
C GLU A 159 12.83 -14.90 -50.64
N THR A 160 13.79 -13.99 -50.38
CA THR A 160 13.66 -12.93 -49.35
C THR A 160 12.55 -11.95 -49.70
N LYS A 161 12.43 -11.57 -50.98
CA LYS A 161 11.33 -10.74 -51.45
C LYS A 161 9.99 -11.44 -51.25
N GLN A 162 9.91 -12.74 -51.54
CA GLN A 162 8.68 -13.52 -51.37
C GLN A 162 8.26 -13.60 -49.89
N HIS A 163 9.21 -13.83 -48.98
CA HIS A 163 8.96 -13.80 -47.52
C HIS A 163 8.55 -12.43 -46.98
N PHE A 164 9.09 -11.33 -47.54
CA PHE A 164 8.73 -9.98 -47.11
C PHE A 164 7.40 -9.50 -47.71
N THR A 165 7.08 -9.90 -48.94
CA THR A 165 5.81 -9.56 -49.61
C THR A 165 4.64 -10.41 -49.14
N TRP A 166 4.89 -11.56 -48.52
CA TRP A 166 3.90 -12.26 -47.70
C TRP A 166 3.79 -11.55 -46.35
N GLY A 167 3.40 -10.26 -46.40
CA GLY A 167 2.93 -9.52 -45.24
C GLY A 167 1.78 -10.26 -44.58
N PRO A 168 1.51 -9.98 -43.29
CA PRO A 168 0.75 -10.84 -42.40
C PRO A 168 -0.55 -11.27 -43.07
N HIS A 169 -0.57 -12.50 -43.59
CA HIS A 169 -1.83 -13.16 -43.88
C HIS A 169 -2.55 -13.15 -42.55
N SER A 170 -3.61 -12.34 -42.51
CA SER A 170 -4.53 -12.25 -41.40
C SER A 170 -4.67 -13.67 -40.85
N ILE A 171 -4.29 -13.86 -39.59
CA ILE A 171 -4.60 -15.07 -38.85
C ILE A 171 -6.12 -15.11 -38.86
N ARG A 172 -6.69 -15.72 -39.90
CA ARG A 172 -8.07 -16.16 -39.90
C ARG A 172 -8.04 -17.28 -38.88
N LEU A 173 -8.37 -16.92 -37.64
CA LEU A 173 -8.94 -17.84 -36.68
C LEU A 173 -10.12 -18.52 -37.40
N SER A 174 -9.83 -19.62 -38.08
CA SER A 174 -10.84 -20.57 -38.52
C SER A 174 -11.39 -21.17 -37.24
N VAL A 175 -12.40 -20.52 -36.69
CA VAL A 175 -13.29 -21.13 -35.69
C VAL A 175 -13.77 -22.44 -36.35
N PRO A 176 -13.45 -23.61 -35.78
CA PRO A 176 -13.94 -24.87 -36.30
C PRO A 176 -15.46 -24.83 -36.22
N ILE A 177 -16.12 -24.79 -37.36
CA ILE A 177 -17.55 -25.05 -37.43
C ILE A 177 -17.68 -26.55 -37.12
N GLU A 178 -18.08 -26.87 -35.90
CA GLU A 178 -18.47 -28.22 -35.51
C GLU A 178 -19.57 -28.69 -36.47
N THR A 179 -19.20 -29.60 -37.36
CA THR A 179 -20.17 -30.40 -38.10
C THR A 179 -20.89 -31.32 -37.12
N PRO A 180 -22.23 -31.36 -37.12
CA PRO A 180 -23.01 -32.25 -36.26
C PRO A 180 -22.59 -33.70 -36.45
N VAL A 181 -22.12 -34.31 -35.36
CA VAL A 181 -21.70 -35.71 -35.28
C VAL A 181 -22.93 -36.61 -35.46
N GLU A 182 -22.95 -37.39 -36.54
CA GLU A 182 -23.88 -38.53 -36.64
C GLU A 182 -23.48 -39.63 -35.63
N PRO A 183 -24.46 -40.30 -34.98
CA PRO A 183 -24.21 -41.27 -33.94
C PRO A 183 -23.74 -42.61 -34.54
N ILE A 184 -22.43 -42.83 -34.54
CA ILE A 184 -21.84 -44.13 -34.85
C ILE A 184 -21.79 -44.97 -33.57
N THR A 185 -22.75 -45.88 -33.47
CA THR A 185 -22.78 -47.03 -32.56
C THR A 185 -21.49 -47.84 -32.69
N ASN A 186 -20.61 -47.77 -31.70
CA ASN A 186 -19.47 -48.68 -31.55
C ASN A 186 -19.57 -49.46 -30.25
N SER A 187 -20.11 -50.66 -30.36
CA SER A 187 -19.82 -51.79 -29.49
C SER A 187 -18.45 -52.35 -29.88
N GLN A 188 -17.45 -52.22 -29.00
CA GLN A 188 -16.26 -53.10 -28.82
C GLN A 188 -15.31 -52.36 -27.87
N LEU A 189 -15.21 -52.65 -26.58
CA LEU A 189 -14.78 -53.90 -25.92
C LEU A 189 -13.38 -54.38 -26.34
N VAL A 190 -12.34 -53.70 -25.86
CA VAL A 190 -10.98 -54.21 -25.58
C VAL A 190 -10.39 -53.26 -24.52
N ASP A 191 -10.58 -53.46 -23.22
CA ASP A 191 -9.84 -54.29 -22.27
C ASP A 191 -8.30 -54.06 -22.19
N GLN A 192 -7.86 -53.81 -20.94
CA GLN A 192 -6.54 -54.07 -20.33
C GLN A 192 -5.40 -53.02 -20.38
N PRO A 193 -4.49 -52.97 -19.37
CA PRO A 193 -4.72 -52.60 -17.97
C PRO A 193 -3.72 -51.55 -17.41
N GLU A 194 -4.16 -50.97 -16.29
CA GLU A 194 -3.42 -50.17 -15.29
C GLU A 194 -2.24 -50.93 -14.66
N PRO A 195 -1.17 -50.20 -14.26
CA PRO A 195 -0.57 -50.50 -12.95
C PRO A 195 -0.34 -49.25 -12.08
N LYS A 196 -0.88 -49.38 -10.87
CA LYS A 196 -0.54 -48.75 -9.59
C LYS A 196 0.97 -48.92 -9.31
N ASP A 197 1.69 -48.05 -8.60
CA ASP A 197 1.56 -47.88 -7.15
C ASP A 197 2.53 -46.80 -6.59
N HIS A 198 2.05 -46.11 -5.54
CA HIS A 198 2.68 -45.65 -4.29
C HIS A 198 4.07 -44.94 -4.27
N SER A 199 4.12 -43.61 -3.97
CA SER A 199 4.30 -42.95 -2.62
C SER A 199 5.80 -42.74 -2.22
N PRO A 200 6.22 -41.91 -1.22
CA PRO A 200 5.49 -41.07 -0.26
C PRO A 200 6.02 -39.62 -0.04
N VAL A 201 5.25 -38.89 0.75
CA VAL A 201 5.48 -37.58 1.42
C VAL A 201 6.72 -37.61 2.33
N LEU A 202 7.56 -36.57 2.28
CA LEU A 202 8.49 -36.24 3.38
C LEU A 202 8.14 -34.86 3.94
N ASN A 203 7.60 -34.90 5.16
CA ASN A 203 7.31 -33.77 6.02
C ASN A 203 8.43 -33.73 7.07
N THR A 204 9.18 -32.63 7.19
CA THR A 204 10.11 -32.43 8.30
C THR A 204 9.99 -31.01 8.83
N ASN A 205 9.25 -30.91 9.93
CA ASN A 205 9.45 -29.91 10.97
C ASN A 205 10.92 -29.91 11.41
N SER A 206 11.50 -28.72 11.59
CA SER A 206 12.70 -28.48 12.40
C SER A 206 12.55 -27.06 12.94
N SER A 207 12.12 -26.94 14.20
CA SER A 207 12.98 -26.61 15.35
C SER A 207 13.42 -25.14 15.31
N ASP A 208 12.82 -24.28 16.12
CA ASP A 208 13.16 -24.09 17.54
C ASP A 208 14.50 -23.36 17.67
N SER A 209 14.46 -22.09 18.07
CA SER A 209 15.58 -21.29 18.57
C SER A 209 15.04 -19.97 19.14
N ASP A 210 14.79 -20.00 20.44
CA ASP A 210 15.39 -19.11 21.44
C ASP A 210 15.32 -17.59 21.18
N ASN A 211 14.47 -16.83 21.90
CA ASN A 211 14.64 -16.50 23.32
C ASN A 211 15.96 -15.75 23.60
N TYR A 212 15.94 -14.42 23.45
CA TYR A 212 16.86 -13.51 24.14
C TYR A 212 16.08 -12.34 24.74
N GLU A 213 15.56 -12.65 25.92
CA GLU A 213 15.49 -11.78 27.09
C GLU A 213 16.73 -10.87 27.20
N LYS A 214 16.55 -9.55 27.21
CA LYS A 214 17.51 -8.64 27.84
C LYS A 214 16.80 -7.56 28.63
N VAL A 215 16.63 -7.92 29.89
CA VAL A 215 16.22 -7.14 31.04
C VAL A 215 17.33 -6.14 31.42
N GLN A 216 16.90 -4.92 31.70
CA GLN A 216 17.41 -3.92 32.64
C GLN A 216 18.91 -3.60 32.72
N GLY A 217 19.18 -2.33 32.44
CA GLY A 217 20.21 -1.49 33.05
C GLY A 217 19.74 -0.06 32.96
#